data_AF-A0A543C101-F1
#
_entry.id   AF-A0A543C101-F1
#
_cell.length_a   1.000
_cell.length_b   1.000
_cell.length_c   1.000
_cell.angle_alpha   90.00
_cell.angle_beta   90.00
_cell.angle_gamma   90.00
#
_symmetry.space_group_name_H-M   'P 1'
#
loop_
_entity.id
_entity.type
_entity.pdbx_description
1 polymer ?
#
loop_
_entity_poly.entity_id
_entity_poly.type
_entity_poly.pdbx_seq_one_letter_code
_entity_poly.pdbx_strand_id
1 'polypeptide(L)'
;MTLSRTDTSTGRSVSTPRPAAPADVVVNTHIHYDHVGWNTRLSDDEWVPTFPNATYLIPHADQVYFDPRNAHLRPAARDEHEQRRQDGSRIVYADSIAPVLDRAVLWENGYRIDGNLTLEPAPGHTPGSSIVRLSSGSDRAVFVGDLLHSPVQILGPRYSSRFCENPAQAASTRRSVLERAADTRELVLPAHFAGAGAAEIRRDGGHLTISRWAPLLN
;
A
#
# COMPACT_ATOMS: atom_id res chain seq x y z
N MET A 1 4.70 -11.79 -19.19
CA MET A 1 4.54 -12.21 -20.60
C MET A 1 3.72 -13.49 -20.58
N THR A 2 2.44 -13.43 -20.95
CA THR A 2 1.50 -14.56 -20.85
C THR A 2 1.21 -15.05 -22.27
N LEU A 3 1.44 -16.34 -22.53
CA LEU A 3 1.04 -16.98 -23.78
C LEU A 3 -0.42 -17.42 -23.65
N SER A 4 -1.34 -16.79 -24.39
CA SER A 4 -2.72 -17.26 -24.50
C SER A 4 -2.83 -18.30 -25.63
N ARG A 5 -3.37 -19.48 -25.34
CA ARG A 5 -3.96 -20.35 -26.37
C ARG A 5 -5.48 -20.18 -26.30
N THR A 6 -6.08 -19.80 -27.42
CA THR A 6 -7.53 -19.69 -27.58
C THR A 6 -8.13 -21.07 -27.87
N ASP A 7 -9.02 -21.54 -27.00
CA ASP A 7 -9.95 -22.62 -27.30
C ASP A 7 -11.22 -21.98 -27.90
N THR A 8 -11.53 -22.34 -29.16
CA THR A 8 -12.58 -21.70 -29.97
C THR A 8 -13.99 -22.22 -29.69
N SER A 9 -14.19 -23.05 -28.66
CA SER A 9 -15.50 -23.69 -28.41
C SER A 9 -16.43 -22.96 -27.45
N THR A 10 -15.97 -21.99 -26.63
CA THR A 10 -16.81 -21.36 -25.58
C THR A 10 -16.76 -19.84 -25.49
N GLY A 11 -15.94 -19.14 -26.28
CA GLY A 11 -15.86 -17.67 -26.26
C GLY A 11 -15.38 -17.05 -24.94
N ARG A 12 -15.07 -17.87 -23.91
CA ARG A 12 -14.45 -17.43 -22.66
C ARG A 12 -12.94 -17.57 -22.78
N SER A 13 -12.23 -16.44 -22.78
CA SER A 13 -10.80 -16.41 -22.49
C SER A 13 -10.61 -16.74 -21.00
N VAL A 14 -10.43 -18.03 -20.69
CA VAL A 14 -9.92 -18.43 -19.37
C VAL A 14 -8.40 -18.34 -19.46
N SER A 15 -7.84 -17.16 -19.20
CA SER A 15 -6.43 -17.12 -18.82
C SER A 15 -6.35 -17.74 -17.43
N THR A 16 -5.83 -18.96 -17.34
CA THR A 16 -5.40 -19.50 -16.05
C THR A 16 -4.33 -18.55 -15.51
N PRO A 17 -4.57 -17.85 -14.38
CA PRO A 17 -3.53 -17.02 -13.79
C PRO A 17 -2.35 -17.92 -13.48
N ARG A 18 -1.14 -17.53 -13.90
CA ARG A 18 0.08 -18.20 -13.45
C ARG A 18 0.02 -18.29 -11.91
N PRO A 19 0.25 -19.46 -11.30
CA PRO A 19 0.23 -19.57 -9.86
C PRO A 19 1.19 -18.53 -9.28
N ALA A 20 0.72 -17.79 -8.28
CA ALA A 20 1.56 -16.84 -7.58
C ALA A 20 2.76 -17.61 -6.97
N ALA A 21 3.92 -16.98 -6.91
CA ALA A 21 5.02 -17.53 -6.12
C ALA A 21 4.55 -17.66 -4.66
N PRO A 22 4.99 -18.68 -3.91
CA PRO A 22 4.60 -18.82 -2.51
C PRO A 22 5.05 -17.59 -1.70
N ALA A 23 4.23 -17.19 -0.74
CA ALA A 23 4.53 -16.14 0.24
C ALA A 23 4.04 -16.59 1.62
N ASP A 24 4.83 -16.32 2.65
CA ASP A 24 4.50 -16.64 4.05
C ASP A 24 3.81 -15.45 4.76
N VAL A 25 4.08 -14.23 4.31
CA VAL A 25 3.52 -12.99 4.85
C VAL A 25 3.14 -12.06 3.71
N VAL A 26 1.92 -11.53 3.77
CA VAL A 26 1.44 -10.45 2.89
C VAL A 26 1.26 -9.20 3.74
N VAL A 27 1.94 -8.12 3.38
CA VAL A 27 1.82 -6.83 4.05
C VAL A 27 0.86 -5.93 3.28
N ASN A 28 -0.24 -5.52 3.90
CA ASN A 28 -1.09 -4.48 3.35
C ASN A 28 -0.68 -3.13 3.96
N THR A 29 -0.05 -2.26 3.16
CA THR A 29 0.34 -0.91 3.66
C THR A 29 -0.88 -0.07 4.00
N HIS A 30 -1.95 -0.24 3.23
CA HIS A 30 -3.28 0.33 3.44
C HIS A 30 -4.31 -0.41 2.58
N ILE A 31 -5.59 -0.11 2.77
CA ILE A 31 -6.68 -0.69 1.99
C ILE A 31 -7.11 0.26 0.86
N HIS A 32 -6.45 0.14 -0.29
CA HIS A 32 -6.94 0.64 -1.58
C HIS A 32 -6.83 -0.47 -2.66
N TYR A 33 -7.66 -0.36 -3.69
CA TYR A 33 -7.87 -1.43 -4.69
C TYR A 33 -6.58 -1.91 -5.35
N ASP A 34 -5.66 -1.00 -5.62
CA ASP A 34 -4.37 -1.22 -6.26
C ASP A 34 -3.33 -1.87 -5.34
N HIS A 35 -3.58 -1.92 -4.03
CA HIS A 35 -2.69 -2.54 -3.03
C HIS A 35 -3.21 -3.87 -2.52
N VAL A 36 -4.52 -4.05 -2.46
CA VAL A 36 -5.14 -5.25 -1.88
C VAL A 36 -5.72 -6.20 -2.92
N GLY A 37 -5.84 -5.79 -4.18
CA GLY A 37 -6.48 -6.58 -5.23
C GLY A 37 -5.82 -7.93 -5.54
N TRP A 38 -4.60 -8.19 -5.04
CA TRP A 38 -3.92 -9.48 -5.12
C TRP A 38 -3.98 -10.30 -3.83
N ASN A 39 -4.64 -9.81 -2.78
CA ASN A 39 -4.90 -10.61 -1.60
C ASN A 39 -5.71 -11.86 -1.95
N THR A 40 -6.62 -11.73 -2.92
CA THR A 40 -7.51 -12.79 -3.38
C THR A 40 -7.44 -12.97 -4.89
N ARG A 41 -7.94 -14.12 -5.35
CA ARG A 41 -8.18 -14.44 -6.76
C ARG A 41 -9.57 -15.07 -6.88
N LEU A 42 -10.19 -14.91 -8.04
CA LEU A 42 -11.46 -15.58 -8.32
C LEU A 42 -11.19 -17.06 -8.63
N SER A 43 -11.91 -17.96 -7.96
CA SER A 43 -11.90 -19.42 -8.18
C SER A 43 -13.31 -19.92 -8.01
N ASP A 44 -13.87 -20.55 -9.04
CA ASP A 44 -15.23 -21.13 -8.99
C ASP A 44 -16.30 -20.14 -8.48
N ASP A 45 -16.24 -18.90 -8.99
CA ASP A 45 -17.10 -17.76 -8.61
C ASP A 45 -16.99 -17.30 -7.13
N GLU A 46 -15.98 -17.78 -6.40
CA GLU A 46 -15.64 -17.34 -5.05
C GLU A 46 -14.28 -16.64 -5.00
N TRP A 47 -14.18 -15.60 -4.17
CA TRP A 47 -12.91 -14.95 -3.86
C TRP A 47 -12.17 -15.76 -2.81
N VAL A 48 -11.04 -16.35 -3.20
CA VAL A 48 -10.18 -17.13 -2.31
C VAL A 48 -8.82 -16.47 -2.15
N PRO A 49 -8.12 -16.63 -1.01
CA PRO A 49 -6.78 -16.08 -0.84
C PRO A 49 -5.82 -16.50 -1.96
N THR A 50 -5.10 -15.53 -2.54
CA THR A 50 -4.05 -15.79 -3.53
C THR A 50 -2.90 -16.58 -2.90
N PHE A 51 -2.57 -16.27 -1.64
CA PHE A 51 -1.52 -16.91 -0.85
C PHE A 51 -2.18 -17.62 0.35
N PRO A 52 -2.73 -18.83 0.17
CA PRO A 52 -3.56 -19.49 1.18
C PRO A 52 -2.83 -19.85 2.48
N ASN A 53 -1.50 -19.90 2.45
CA ASN A 53 -0.64 -20.19 3.60
C ASN A 53 -0.04 -18.92 4.23
N ALA A 54 -0.31 -17.73 3.67
CA ALA A 54 0.27 -16.50 4.17
C ALA A 54 -0.50 -15.97 5.39
N THR A 55 0.23 -15.31 6.30
CA THR A 55 -0.36 -14.39 7.26
C THR A 55 -0.54 -13.01 6.60
N TYR A 56 -1.74 -12.45 6.68
CA TYR A 56 -2.03 -11.13 6.13
C TYR A 56 -1.93 -10.06 7.22
N LEU A 57 -0.93 -9.18 7.14
CA LEU A 57 -0.76 -8.08 8.07
C LEU A 57 -1.57 -6.88 7.61
N ILE A 58 -2.64 -6.56 8.33
CA ILE A 58 -3.59 -5.49 7.98
C ILE A 58 -3.59 -4.44 9.10
N PRO A 59 -3.41 -3.14 8.79
CA PRO A 59 -3.52 -2.09 9.80
C PRO A 59 -4.94 -2.08 10.38
N HIS A 60 -5.05 -2.21 11.70
CA HIS A 60 -6.35 -2.29 12.38
C HIS A 60 -7.24 -1.07 12.07
N ALA A 61 -6.65 0.13 12.04
CA ALA A 61 -7.38 1.36 11.72
C ALA A 61 -7.98 1.35 10.30
N ASP A 62 -7.32 0.74 9.32
CA ASP A 62 -7.87 0.60 7.98
C ASP A 62 -8.94 -0.49 7.92
N GLN A 63 -8.74 -1.62 8.60
CA GLN A 63 -9.80 -2.63 8.70
C GLN A 63 -11.07 -1.99 9.26
N VAL A 64 -10.96 -1.23 10.37
CA VAL A 64 -12.11 -0.54 10.98
C VAL A 64 -12.71 0.48 10.02
N TYR A 65 -11.90 1.30 9.35
CA TYR A 65 -12.39 2.38 8.47
C TYR A 65 -13.12 1.85 7.23
N PHE A 66 -12.64 0.77 6.62
CA PHE A 66 -13.17 0.25 5.37
C PHE A 66 -14.21 -0.85 5.55
N ASP A 67 -14.35 -1.42 6.74
CA ASP A 67 -15.41 -2.37 7.05
C ASP A 67 -16.80 -1.75 6.82
N PRO A 68 -17.64 -2.33 5.93
CA PRO A 68 -18.99 -1.83 5.69
C PRO A 68 -19.86 -1.71 6.95
N ARG A 69 -19.61 -2.52 7.98
CA ARG A 69 -20.30 -2.44 9.29
C ARG A 69 -20.03 -1.11 10.00
N ASN A 70 -18.89 -0.49 9.73
CA ASN A 70 -18.44 0.78 10.29
C ASN A 70 -18.65 1.97 9.34
N ALA A 71 -19.38 1.79 8.23
CA ALA A 71 -19.56 2.86 7.23
C ALA A 71 -20.14 4.16 7.82
N HIS A 72 -20.92 4.06 8.90
CA HIS A 72 -21.48 5.18 9.65
C HIS A 72 -20.43 6.05 10.38
N LEU A 73 -19.21 5.53 10.58
CA LEU A 73 -18.09 6.27 11.19
C LEU A 73 -17.32 7.11 10.16
N ARG A 74 -17.57 6.89 8.86
CA ARG A 74 -16.87 7.61 7.80
C ARG A 74 -17.47 9.00 7.59
N PRO A 75 -16.64 10.02 7.25
CA PRO A 75 -17.16 11.31 6.82
C PRO A 75 -18.08 11.15 5.60
N ALA A 76 -19.14 11.97 5.55
CA ALA A 76 -19.97 12.08 4.36
C ALA A 76 -19.10 12.48 3.14
N ALA A 77 -19.38 11.88 1.99
CA ALA A 77 -18.71 12.24 0.75
C ALA A 77 -18.92 13.72 0.42
N ARG A 78 -17.85 14.40 0.00
CA ARG A 78 -17.87 15.83 -0.35
C ARG A 78 -18.41 16.06 -1.76
N ASP A 79 -18.25 15.07 -2.63
CA ASP A 79 -18.68 15.10 -4.03
C ASP A 79 -19.06 13.70 -4.53
N GLU A 80 -19.64 13.63 -5.73
CA GLU A 80 -20.04 12.36 -6.35
C GLU A 80 -18.87 11.41 -6.62
N HIS A 81 -17.68 11.95 -6.86
CA HIS A 81 -16.50 11.14 -7.13
C HIS A 81 -16.04 10.43 -5.85
N GLU A 82 -16.01 11.14 -4.72
CA GLU A 82 -15.76 10.55 -3.42
C GLU A 82 -16.84 9.53 -3.06
N GLN A 83 -18.12 9.82 -3.30
CA GLN A 83 -19.20 8.85 -3.09
C GLN A 83 -18.93 7.54 -3.87
N ARG A 84 -18.59 7.64 -5.16
CA ARG A 84 -18.22 6.46 -5.97
C ARG A 84 -17.00 5.72 -5.42
N ARG A 85 -15.98 6.43 -4.91
CA ARG A 85 -14.85 5.78 -4.24
C ARG A 85 -15.31 5.04 -2.99
N GLN A 86 -16.12 5.68 -2.14
CA GLN A 86 -16.63 5.06 -0.91
C GLN A 86 -17.46 3.81 -1.19
N ASP A 87 -18.30 3.82 -2.22
CA ASP A 87 -19.07 2.67 -2.67
C ASP A 87 -18.17 1.58 -3.26
N GLY A 88 -17.19 1.95 -4.09
CA GLY A 88 -16.19 1.03 -4.63
C GLY A 88 -15.37 0.34 -3.54
N SER A 89 -15.03 1.04 -2.46
CA SER A 89 -14.33 0.44 -1.31
C SER A 89 -15.10 -0.72 -0.68
N ARG A 90 -16.45 -0.75 -0.76
CA ARG A 90 -17.24 -1.88 -0.24
C ARG A 90 -17.01 -3.15 -1.04
N ILE A 91 -16.90 -3.02 -2.37
CA ILE A 91 -16.58 -4.13 -3.27
C ILE A 91 -15.17 -4.61 -3.00
N VAL A 92 -14.19 -3.69 -2.92
CA VAL A 92 -12.80 -4.02 -2.58
C VAL A 92 -12.72 -4.75 -1.23
N TYR A 93 -13.47 -4.30 -0.24
CA TYR A 93 -13.51 -4.96 1.07
C TYR A 93 -14.06 -6.38 0.97
N ALA A 94 -15.21 -6.55 0.33
CA ALA A 94 -15.86 -7.86 0.18
C ALA A 94 -14.99 -8.86 -0.60
N ASP A 95 -14.32 -8.39 -1.65
CA ASP A 95 -13.58 -9.27 -2.56
C ASP A 95 -12.15 -9.52 -2.09
N SER A 96 -11.49 -8.54 -1.47
CA SER A 96 -10.03 -8.56 -1.22
C SER A 96 -9.61 -8.53 0.25
N ILE A 97 -10.51 -8.21 1.18
CA ILE A 97 -10.21 -8.15 2.62
C ILE A 97 -10.97 -9.21 3.38
N ALA A 98 -12.30 -9.24 3.28
CA ALA A 98 -13.14 -10.18 4.01
C ALA A 98 -12.68 -11.66 3.86
N PRO A 99 -12.29 -12.15 2.67
CA PRO A 99 -11.90 -13.55 2.49
C PRO A 99 -10.54 -13.93 3.10
N VAL A 100 -9.73 -12.96 3.53
CA VAL A 100 -8.42 -13.20 4.14
C VAL A 100 -8.38 -12.90 5.64
N LEU A 101 -9.50 -12.43 6.23
CA LEU A 101 -9.54 -12.01 7.64
C LEU A 101 -9.29 -13.15 8.64
N ASP A 102 -9.64 -14.39 8.30
CA ASP A 102 -9.36 -15.57 9.12
C ASP A 102 -7.86 -15.91 9.22
N ARG A 103 -7.05 -15.34 8.32
CA ARG A 103 -5.58 -15.42 8.26
C ARG A 103 -4.90 -14.10 8.60
N ALA A 104 -5.68 -13.09 8.99
CA ALA A 104 -5.17 -11.75 9.20
C ALA A 104 -4.67 -11.55 10.64
N VAL A 105 -3.53 -10.86 10.76
CA VAL A 105 -3.14 -10.18 12.00
C VAL A 105 -3.47 -8.71 11.82
N LEU A 106 -4.45 -8.25 12.60
CA LEU A 106 -4.76 -6.83 12.70
C LEU A 106 -3.77 -6.20 13.67
N TRP A 107 -2.92 -5.30 13.17
CA TRP A 107 -1.87 -4.69 13.97
C TRP A 107 -2.11 -3.20 14.20
N GLU A 108 -1.56 -2.70 15.30
CA GLU A 108 -1.64 -1.31 15.74
C GLU A 108 -0.32 -0.88 16.37
N ASN A 109 -0.03 0.43 16.41
CA ASN A 109 1.12 1.02 17.12
C ASN A 109 2.51 0.50 16.70
N GLY A 110 2.61 -0.24 15.60
CA GLY A 110 3.83 -0.82 15.05
C GLY A 110 3.88 -2.34 15.20
N TYR A 111 4.48 -3.02 14.23
CA TYR A 111 4.56 -4.49 14.22
C TYR A 111 5.91 -4.96 13.70
N ARG A 112 6.62 -5.78 14.46
CA ARG A 112 7.91 -6.35 14.03
C ARG A 112 7.66 -7.64 13.25
N ILE A 113 7.97 -7.62 11.95
CA ILE A 113 7.82 -8.79 11.08
C ILE A 113 8.95 -9.80 11.38
N ASP A 114 10.19 -9.31 11.41
CA ASP A 114 11.37 -10.13 11.75
C ASP A 114 12.50 -9.27 12.39
N GLY A 115 13.74 -9.76 12.36
CA GLY A 115 14.90 -9.01 12.90
C GLY A 115 15.22 -7.71 12.16
N ASN A 116 14.78 -7.56 10.91
CA ASN A 116 15.17 -6.49 9.98
C ASN A 116 13.98 -5.65 9.49
N LEU A 117 12.76 -6.17 9.54
CA LEU A 117 11.55 -5.58 8.99
C LEU A 117 10.56 -5.18 10.10
N THR A 118 10.12 -3.93 10.07
CA THR A 118 9.13 -3.39 11.01
C THR A 118 8.10 -2.53 10.28
N LEU A 119 6.83 -2.72 10.62
CA LEU A 119 5.72 -1.87 10.22
C LEU A 119 5.58 -0.72 11.19
N GLU A 120 5.38 0.48 10.66
CA GLU A 120 5.12 1.70 11.43
C GLU A 120 3.86 2.40 10.89
N PRO A 121 3.01 2.97 11.76
CA PRO A 121 1.89 3.81 11.33
C PRO A 121 2.38 5.04 10.56
N ALA A 122 1.73 5.34 9.45
CA ALA A 122 1.93 6.53 8.63
C ALA A 122 0.57 7.09 8.16
N PRO A 123 -0.30 7.52 9.09
CA PRO A 123 -1.69 7.85 8.79
C PRO A 123 -1.84 9.10 7.94
N GLY A 124 -2.95 9.18 7.23
CA GLY A 124 -3.43 10.38 6.55
C GLY A 124 -3.83 10.14 5.11
N HIS A 125 -3.12 9.28 4.38
CA HIS A 125 -3.60 8.82 3.07
C HIS A 125 -4.86 7.96 3.26
N THR A 126 -4.77 6.96 4.13
CA THR A 126 -5.88 6.34 4.84
C THR A 126 -5.62 6.42 6.36
N PRO A 127 -6.60 6.19 7.24
CA PRO A 127 -6.38 6.22 8.69
C PRO A 127 -5.34 5.20 9.18
N GLY A 128 -5.26 4.03 8.54
CA GLY A 128 -4.33 2.95 8.83
C GLY A 128 -3.14 2.87 7.87
N SER A 129 -2.93 3.85 7.00
CA SER A 129 -1.74 3.88 6.14
C SER A 129 -0.47 3.64 6.94
N SER A 130 0.44 2.85 6.39
CA SER A 130 1.64 2.39 7.07
C SER A 130 2.84 2.32 6.14
N ILE A 131 4.03 2.26 6.74
CA ILE A 131 5.31 2.08 6.05
C ILE A 131 5.99 0.80 6.55
N VAL A 132 6.81 0.21 5.70
CA VAL A 132 7.72 -0.88 6.10
C VAL A 132 9.12 -0.32 6.17
N ARG A 133 9.78 -0.43 7.32
CA ARG A 133 11.20 -0.15 7.46
C ARG A 133 12.03 -1.41 7.41
N LEU A 134 13.09 -1.36 6.62
CA LEU A 134 14.12 -2.37 6.50
C LEU A 134 15.41 -1.84 7.13
N SER A 135 16.01 -2.64 7.98
CA SER A 135 17.33 -2.40 8.57
C SER A 135 18.17 -3.67 8.43
N SER A 136 19.33 -3.59 7.80
CA SER A 136 20.27 -4.71 7.68
C SER A 136 21.69 -4.20 7.85
N GLY A 137 22.33 -4.48 8.99
CA GLY A 137 23.62 -3.88 9.33
C GLY A 137 23.54 -2.34 9.31
N SER A 138 24.37 -1.70 8.48
CA SER A 138 24.33 -0.26 8.23
C SER A 138 23.29 0.19 7.21
N ASP A 139 22.75 -0.74 6.41
CA ASP A 139 21.81 -0.42 5.34
C ASP A 139 20.42 -0.17 5.90
N ARG A 140 19.73 0.81 5.29
CA ARG A 140 18.42 1.28 5.73
C ARG A 140 17.55 1.59 4.51
N ALA A 141 16.31 1.13 4.54
CA ALA A 141 15.32 1.44 3.50
C ALA A 141 13.92 1.58 4.10
N VAL A 142 13.05 2.29 3.39
CA VAL A 142 11.65 2.48 3.78
C VAL A 142 10.74 2.35 2.56
N PHE A 143 9.83 1.38 2.61
CA PHE A 143 8.73 1.23 1.66
C PHE A 143 7.58 2.10 2.15
N VAL A 144 7.24 3.13 1.37
CA VAL A 144 6.35 4.20 1.86
C VAL A 144 4.90 4.08 1.41
N GLY A 145 4.55 3.05 0.64
CA GLY A 145 3.22 2.90 0.05
C GLY A 145 2.79 4.19 -0.65
N ASP A 146 1.57 4.65 -0.35
CA ASP A 146 0.94 5.83 -0.97
C ASP A 146 1.15 7.12 -0.19
N LEU A 147 2.13 7.13 0.73
CA LEU A 147 2.68 8.37 1.26
C LEU A 147 3.13 9.30 0.10
N LEU A 148 3.63 8.71 -1.00
CA LEU A 148 4.10 9.39 -2.20
C LEU A 148 3.48 8.80 -3.47
N HIS A 149 2.93 9.66 -4.32
CA HIS A 149 2.43 9.35 -5.66
C HIS A 149 3.27 10.00 -6.77
N SER A 150 4.02 11.07 -6.45
CA SER A 150 4.89 11.77 -7.40
C SER A 150 6.11 12.39 -6.72
N PRO A 151 7.28 12.49 -7.42
CA PRO A 151 8.47 13.15 -6.89
C PRO A 151 8.25 14.59 -6.42
N VAL A 152 7.22 15.29 -6.95
CA VAL A 152 6.85 16.64 -6.50
C VAL A 152 6.50 16.67 -5.01
N GLN A 153 6.04 15.56 -4.44
CA GLN A 153 5.71 15.46 -3.02
C GLN A 153 6.94 15.27 -2.14
N ILE A 154 8.11 14.95 -2.71
CA ILE A 154 9.39 15.03 -1.99
C ILE A 154 9.85 16.48 -1.92
N LEU A 155 9.81 17.19 -3.05
CA LEU A 155 10.21 18.60 -3.14
C LEU A 155 9.25 19.53 -2.38
N GLY A 156 7.97 19.16 -2.32
CA GLY A 156 6.94 19.85 -1.56
C GLY A 156 6.08 18.87 -0.75
N PRO A 157 6.52 18.45 0.46
CA PRO A 157 5.79 17.49 1.30
C PRO A 157 4.36 17.90 1.68
N ARG A 158 4.04 19.20 1.54
CA ARG A 158 2.69 19.74 1.75
C ARG A 158 1.67 19.35 0.67
N TYR A 159 2.11 18.85 -0.49
CA TYR A 159 1.20 18.46 -1.57
C TYR A 159 0.59 17.09 -1.29
N SER A 160 -0.73 17.04 -1.14
CA SER A 160 -1.49 15.79 -0.94
C SER A 160 -2.28 15.45 -2.21
N SER A 161 -2.50 14.16 -2.46
CA SER A 161 -3.33 13.71 -3.58
C SER A 161 -4.81 13.82 -3.20
N ARG A 162 -5.71 13.81 -4.20
CA ARG A 162 -7.16 13.74 -3.97
C ARG A 162 -7.61 12.43 -3.29
N PHE A 163 -6.72 11.45 -3.20
CA PHE A 163 -6.96 10.15 -2.60
C PHE A 163 -6.58 10.11 -1.12
N CYS A 164 -6.00 11.18 -0.57
CA CYS A 164 -5.78 11.27 0.87
C CYS A 164 -7.09 11.56 1.60
N GLU A 165 -7.49 10.67 2.51
CA GLU A 165 -8.66 10.82 3.37
C GLU A 165 -8.48 11.99 4.36
N ASN A 166 -7.26 12.25 4.84
CA ASN A 166 -6.90 13.44 5.60
C ASN A 166 -5.66 14.14 4.98
N PRO A 167 -5.85 15.13 4.10
CA PRO A 167 -4.75 15.79 3.39
C PRO A 167 -3.72 16.48 4.29
N ALA A 168 -4.16 17.06 5.42
CA ALA A 168 -3.27 17.75 6.35
C ALA A 168 -2.41 16.77 7.15
N GLN A 169 -3.01 15.68 7.64
CA GLN A 169 -2.27 14.62 8.31
C GLN A 169 -1.32 13.92 7.35
N ALA A 170 -1.75 13.61 6.12
CA ALA A 170 -0.91 13.02 5.09
C ALA A 170 0.34 13.88 4.81
N ALA A 171 0.19 15.21 4.74
CA ALA A 171 1.30 16.13 4.57
C ALA A 171 2.26 16.14 5.77
N SER A 172 1.74 16.13 7.00
CA SER A 172 2.55 16.08 8.22
C SER A 172 3.32 14.76 8.34
N THR A 173 2.65 13.63 8.16
CA THR A 173 3.24 12.29 8.16
C THR A 173 4.31 12.17 7.08
N ARG A 174 4.00 12.59 5.84
CA ARG A 174 4.96 12.58 4.72
C ARG A 174 6.22 13.34 5.08
N ARG A 175 6.08 14.57 5.56
CA ARG A 175 7.21 15.38 5.97
C ARG A 175 8.07 14.65 7.00
N SER A 176 7.45 14.14 8.07
CA SER A 176 8.18 13.43 9.15
C SER A 176 8.95 12.21 8.63
N VAL A 177 8.32 11.38 7.80
CA VAL A 177 8.96 10.18 7.22
C VAL A 177 10.13 10.56 6.32
N LEU A 178 9.97 11.55 5.42
CA LEU A 178 11.04 11.95 4.50
C LEU A 178 12.19 12.68 5.19
N GLU A 179 11.88 13.49 6.21
CA GLU A 179 12.89 14.14 7.06
C GLU A 179 13.73 13.10 7.78
N ARG A 180 13.10 12.09 8.41
CA ARG A 180 13.84 10.99 9.03
C ARG A 180 14.66 10.22 7.98
N ALA A 181 14.10 9.94 6.80
CA ALA A 181 14.82 9.24 5.76
C ALA A 181 16.08 10.00 5.31
N ALA A 182 16.02 11.33 5.22
CA ALA A 182 17.18 12.17 4.95
C ALA A 182 18.22 12.11 6.08
N ASP A 183 17.77 12.13 7.33
CA ASP A 183 18.66 12.13 8.51
C ASP A 183 19.34 10.76 8.71
N THR A 184 18.66 9.66 8.38
CA THR A 184 19.17 8.29 8.55
C THR A 184 19.71 7.66 7.28
N ARG A 185 19.72 8.40 6.16
CA ARG A 185 20.09 7.92 4.82
C ARG A 185 19.31 6.66 4.42
N GLU A 186 18.01 6.64 4.70
CA GLU A 186 17.14 5.57 4.21
C GLU A 186 16.94 5.71 2.71
N LEU A 187 17.05 4.59 2.01
CA LEU A 187 16.56 4.48 0.65
C LEU A 187 15.03 4.49 0.67
N VAL A 188 14.39 5.44 0.00
CA VAL A 188 12.92 5.57 -0.04
C VAL A 188 12.37 4.84 -1.26
N LEU A 189 11.41 3.94 -1.06
CA LEU A 189 10.78 3.12 -2.09
C LEU A 189 9.27 3.45 -2.18
N PRO A 190 8.85 4.31 -3.11
CA PRO A 190 7.44 4.63 -3.35
C PRO A 190 6.74 3.55 -4.18
N ALA A 191 5.43 3.34 -3.94
CA ALA A 191 4.66 2.37 -4.71
C ALA A 191 4.35 2.83 -6.15
N HIS A 192 4.18 4.15 -6.36
CA HIS A 192 3.63 4.73 -7.59
C HIS A 192 4.61 5.51 -8.45
N PHE A 193 5.90 5.46 -8.15
CA PHE A 193 6.88 6.15 -8.99
C PHE A 193 7.10 5.34 -10.28
N ALA A 194 7.13 6.03 -11.41
CA ALA A 194 7.38 5.39 -12.69
C ALA A 194 8.79 4.80 -12.74
N GLY A 195 8.92 3.62 -13.36
CA GLY A 195 10.16 2.84 -13.36
C GLY A 195 10.36 2.06 -12.06
N ALA A 196 11.54 1.47 -11.89
CA ALA A 196 11.88 0.70 -10.70
C ALA A 196 12.75 1.54 -9.75
N GLY A 197 12.42 2.81 -9.52
CA GLY A 197 13.32 3.75 -8.86
C GLY A 197 13.08 3.87 -7.36
N ALA A 198 14.15 3.75 -6.58
CA ALA A 198 14.18 4.26 -5.22
C ALA A 198 14.92 5.60 -5.17
N ALA A 199 14.74 6.37 -4.10
CA ALA A 199 15.32 7.70 -3.96
C ALA A 199 16.10 7.84 -2.65
N GLU A 200 17.30 8.40 -2.74
CA GLU A 200 17.97 8.99 -1.59
C GLU A 200 17.53 10.45 -1.46
N ILE A 201 17.12 10.84 -0.26
CA ILE A 201 16.65 12.18 0.05
C ILE A 201 17.69 12.89 0.91
N ARG A 202 17.91 14.19 0.65
CA ARG A 202 18.76 15.05 1.48
C ARG A 202 18.07 16.37 1.81
N ARG A 203 18.59 17.06 2.83
CA ARG A 203 18.23 18.45 3.11
C ARG A 203 19.08 19.40 2.26
N ASP A 204 18.45 20.46 1.76
CA ASP A 204 19.08 21.54 0.99
C ASP A 204 18.43 22.87 1.35
N GLY A 205 19.15 23.75 2.05
CA GLY A 205 18.62 25.07 2.45
C GLY A 205 17.30 25.02 3.24
N GLY A 206 17.06 23.97 4.05
CA GLY A 206 15.82 23.77 4.79
C GLY A 206 14.69 23.06 4.02
N HIS A 207 14.93 22.72 2.75
CA HIS A 207 14.02 21.95 1.90
C HIS A 207 14.50 20.50 1.75
N LEU A 208 13.62 19.59 1.34
CA LEU A 208 13.98 18.24 0.96
C LEU A 208 14.19 18.16 -0.55
N THR A 209 15.23 17.45 -0.97
CA THR A 209 15.51 17.19 -2.39
C THR A 209 16.01 15.77 -2.59
N ILE A 210 15.97 15.31 -3.83
CA ILE A 210 16.44 13.98 -4.23
C ILE A 210 17.93 14.11 -4.55
N SER A 211 18.78 13.45 -3.77
CA SER A 211 20.23 13.44 -4.02
C SER A 211 20.62 12.43 -5.09
N ARG A 212 19.91 11.31 -5.15
CA ARG A 212 20.20 10.21 -6.07
C ARG A 212 18.96 9.38 -6.32
N TRP A 213 18.79 8.97 -7.58
CA TRP A 213 17.90 7.88 -7.95
C TRP A 213 18.69 6.57 -7.92
N ALA A 214 18.21 5.59 -7.17
CA ALA A 214 18.78 4.25 -7.15
C ALA A 214 17.92 3.34 -8.06
N PRO A 215 18.50 2.74 -9.11
CA PRO A 215 17.79 1.73 -9.89
C PRO A 215 17.59 0.47 -9.04
N LEU A 216 16.38 -0.10 -9.04
CA LEU A 216 16.09 -1.38 -8.35
C LEU A 216 16.33 -2.60 -9.24
N LEU A 217 16.63 -2.41 -10.54
CA LEU A 217 17.01 -3.47 -11.47
C LEU A 217 18.15 -2.96 -12.37
N ASN A 218 19.17 -3.81 -12.53
CA ASN A 218 20.22 -3.66 -13.55
C ASN A 218 19.79 -4.31 -14.86
#